data_AF-A0A7J5Z7G7-F1
#
_entry.id   AF-A0A7J5Z7G7-F1
#
_cell.length_a   1.000
_cell.length_b   1.000
_cell.length_c   1.000
_cell.angle_alpha   90.00
_cell.angle_beta   90.00
_cell.angle_gamma   90.00
#
_symmetry.space_group_name_H-M   'P 1'
#
loop_
_entity.id
_entity.type
_entity.pdbx_description
1 polymer ?
#
loop_
_entity_poly.entity_id
_entity_poly.type
_entity_poly.pdbx_seq_one_letter_code
_entity_poly.pdbx_strand_id
1 'polypeptide(L)'
;MSLFFFAGCDTAGEPSTLRDMAEMGKGVTAGKLAINVQKRLTRAQEKVMQKLGKADETRDVAFEEMVSNFNKQMIEGSKLQKDMKSYLLAVKTMHDASRRLQDCLAEMYEPDWFGKEEMDALTEDTDTLWLDYHQNITDKSLNTLDSYLTQFPDIKARIAKRDRKMAEEELGKAQKIFEELNVELQDELPVLFDNRVGVYVNTFQGLAGHQEKFHKEMGKVRKLFRRVLLN
;
A
#
# COMPACT_ATOMS: atom_id res chain seq x y z
N MET A 1 71.55 -9.82 76.28
CA MET A 1 72.85 -9.10 76.21
C MET A 1 73.60 -9.66 75.02
N SER A 2 73.84 -8.79 74.04
CA SER A 2 74.89 -8.81 73.02
C SER A 2 75.18 -10.06 72.17
N LEU A 3 74.81 -9.92 70.89
CA LEU A 3 75.63 -10.12 69.70
C LEU A 3 77.15 -10.06 69.91
N PHE A 4 77.91 -10.88 69.17
CA PHE A 4 79.08 -10.56 68.31
C PHE A 4 79.79 -11.91 67.95
N PHE A 5 79.67 -12.44 66.72
CA PHE A 5 80.51 -12.22 65.52
C PHE A 5 81.97 -12.73 65.65
N PHE A 6 82.37 -13.73 64.83
CA PHE A 6 83.47 -13.61 63.84
C PHE A 6 83.70 -14.89 62.99
N ALA A 7 83.92 -14.65 61.68
CA ALA A 7 84.67 -15.39 60.64
C ALA A 7 84.41 -16.90 60.42
N GLY A 8 84.20 -17.43 59.21
CA GLY A 8 84.52 -16.97 57.86
C GLY A 8 85.59 -17.87 57.23
N CYS A 9 85.22 -18.71 56.24
CA CYS A 9 86.11 -19.08 55.13
C CYS A 9 85.33 -19.78 54.00
N ASP A 10 85.37 -19.14 52.83
CA ASP A 10 84.84 -19.58 51.54
C ASP A 10 85.72 -20.65 50.88
N THR A 11 85.11 -21.44 49.98
CA THR A 11 85.56 -21.75 48.59
C THR A 11 84.57 -22.78 48.01
N ALA A 12 83.52 -22.37 47.29
CA ALA A 12 83.47 -22.02 45.85
C ALA A 12 83.69 -23.21 44.89
N GLY A 13 82.64 -23.60 44.14
CA GLY A 13 82.76 -24.47 42.97
C GLY A 13 81.51 -25.27 42.58
N GLU A 14 80.45 -24.62 42.09
CA GLU A 14 79.44 -25.21 41.18
C GLU A 14 80.09 -25.44 39.78
N PRO A 15 79.58 -26.30 38.86
CA PRO A 15 78.17 -26.31 38.45
C PRO A 15 77.52 -27.66 38.00
N SER A 16 76.18 -27.61 38.08
CA SER A 16 75.13 -28.34 37.36
C SER A 16 75.47 -29.37 36.26
N THR A 17 74.96 -30.59 36.42
CA THR A 17 74.55 -31.45 35.29
C THR A 17 73.29 -32.27 35.65
N LEU A 18 72.24 -32.01 34.88
CA LEU A 18 71.41 -33.00 34.18
C LEU A 18 70.81 -34.15 35.01
N ARG A 19 69.57 -33.93 35.47
CA ARG A 19 68.58 -35.00 35.61
C ARG A 19 68.18 -35.48 34.21
N ASP A 20 68.60 -36.68 33.90
CA ASP A 20 68.15 -37.43 32.73
C ASP A 20 66.75 -38.04 32.94
N MET A 21 66.00 -37.98 31.85
CA MET A 21 65.00 -38.96 31.41
C MET A 21 63.60 -38.95 32.03
N ALA A 22 62.74 -38.14 31.40
CA ALA A 22 61.45 -38.62 30.91
C ALA A 22 61.16 -37.96 29.55
N GLU A 23 61.74 -38.50 28.48
CA GLU A 23 61.19 -38.29 27.14
C GLU A 23 59.89 -39.10 27.03
N MET A 24 58.77 -38.41 26.82
CA MET A 24 57.58 -39.00 26.24
C MET A 24 56.91 -38.00 25.31
N GLY A 25 57.06 -38.24 24.01
CA GLY A 25 56.02 -38.02 23.01
C GLY A 25 55.75 -36.58 22.58
N LYS A 26 56.26 -36.23 21.39
CA LYS A 26 55.75 -35.12 20.56
C LYS A 26 54.24 -35.28 20.30
N GLY A 27 53.42 -34.61 21.10
CA GLY A 27 51.97 -34.46 20.90
C GLY A 27 51.60 -33.07 20.42
N VAL A 28 52.10 -32.65 19.26
CA VAL A 28 51.49 -31.50 18.57
C VAL A 28 50.20 -32.00 17.89
N THR A 29 49.22 -31.12 17.72
CA THR A 29 48.15 -31.24 16.69
C THR A 29 46.87 -32.04 16.99
N ALA A 30 46.25 -31.91 18.17
CA ALA A 30 44.81 -32.21 18.31
C ALA A 30 44.03 -31.01 18.90
N GLY A 31 44.42 -30.53 20.09
CA GLY A 31 43.74 -29.41 20.75
C GLY A 31 43.82 -28.07 19.99
N LYS A 32 44.96 -27.76 19.37
CA LYS A 32 45.12 -26.55 18.54
C LYS A 32 44.33 -26.60 17.23
N LEU A 33 44.19 -27.81 16.65
CA LEU A 33 43.36 -28.02 15.46
C LEU A 33 41.87 -27.86 15.80
N ALA A 34 41.41 -28.45 16.91
CA ALA A 34 40.03 -28.32 17.39
C ALA A 34 39.66 -26.84 17.68
N ILE A 35 40.54 -26.08 18.35
CA ILE A 35 40.31 -24.65 18.64
C ILE A 35 40.25 -23.82 17.36
N ASN A 36 41.09 -24.12 16.36
CA ASN A 36 41.08 -23.41 15.07
C ASN A 36 39.85 -23.75 14.22
N VAL A 37 39.38 -25.00 14.26
CA VAL A 37 38.12 -25.43 13.61
C VAL A 37 36.93 -24.73 14.26
N GLN A 38 36.87 -24.69 15.60
CA GLN A 38 35.81 -23.98 16.33
C GLN A 38 35.77 -22.48 15.99
N LYS A 39 36.93 -21.81 15.95
CA LYS A 39 37.03 -20.39 15.55
C LYS A 39 36.59 -20.13 14.11
N ARG A 40 36.81 -21.07 13.19
CA ARG A 40 36.35 -20.95 11.80
C ARG A 40 34.85 -21.14 11.69
N LEU A 41 34.29 -22.07 12.46
CA LEU A 41 32.84 -22.29 12.57
C LEU A 41 32.13 -21.06 13.13
N THR A 42 32.62 -20.47 14.24
CA THR A 42 32.01 -19.27 14.82
C THR A 42 32.09 -18.07 13.87
N ARG A 43 33.22 -17.85 13.19
CA ARG A 43 33.35 -16.78 12.18
C ARG A 43 32.44 -16.99 10.96
N ALA A 44 32.23 -18.25 10.55
CA ALA A 44 31.31 -18.57 9.47
C ALA A 44 29.86 -18.31 9.89
N GLN A 45 29.48 -18.73 11.10
CA GLN A 45 28.17 -18.48 11.68
C GLN A 45 27.89 -16.98 11.83
N GLU A 46 28.85 -16.21 12.33
CA GLU A 46 28.74 -14.76 12.53
C GLU A 46 28.59 -14.00 11.19
N LYS A 47 29.29 -14.44 10.14
CA LYS A 47 29.11 -13.90 8.78
C LYS A 47 27.74 -14.24 8.18
N VAL A 48 27.20 -15.42 8.47
CA VAL A 48 25.84 -15.79 8.04
C VAL A 48 24.82 -14.92 8.76
N MET A 49 24.94 -14.75 10.07
CA MET A 49 24.06 -13.88 10.87
C MET A 49 24.10 -12.42 10.42
N GLN A 50 25.29 -11.86 10.14
CA GLN A 50 25.40 -10.50 9.61
C GLN A 50 24.76 -10.33 8.22
N LYS A 51 24.90 -11.33 7.34
CA LYS A 51 24.30 -11.29 6.01
C LYS A 51 22.77 -11.39 6.10
N LEU A 52 22.27 -12.25 6.99
CA LEU A 52 20.84 -12.36 7.26
C LEU A 52 20.29 -11.05 7.81
N GLY A 53 20.93 -10.45 8.82
CA GLY A 53 20.48 -9.17 9.40
C GLY A 53 20.44 -8.02 8.39
N LYS A 54 21.43 -7.88 7.52
CA LYS A 54 21.40 -6.86 6.45
C LYS A 54 20.33 -7.11 5.40
N ALA A 55 20.11 -8.39 5.04
CA ALA A 55 19.06 -8.76 4.11
C ALA A 55 17.68 -8.45 4.70
N ASP A 56 17.51 -8.69 6.00
CA ASP A 56 16.28 -8.41 6.74
C ASP A 56 15.99 -6.89 6.81
N GLU A 57 16.98 -6.09 7.26
CA GLU A 57 16.89 -4.62 7.27
C GLU A 57 16.52 -4.04 5.89
N THR A 58 17.10 -4.59 4.82
CA THR A 58 16.82 -4.12 3.45
C THR A 58 15.39 -4.47 3.02
N ARG A 59 14.89 -5.64 3.41
CA ARG A 59 13.51 -6.09 3.09
C ARG A 59 12.48 -5.25 3.85
N ASP A 60 12.76 -4.89 5.10
CA ASP A 60 11.86 -4.07 5.90
C ASP A 60 11.75 -2.65 5.37
N VAL A 61 12.87 -2.02 4.97
CA VAL A 61 12.82 -0.69 4.33
C VAL A 61 11.98 -0.70 3.04
N ALA A 62 12.13 -1.74 2.21
CA ALA A 62 11.33 -1.87 0.99
C ALA A 62 9.84 -2.06 1.30
N PHE A 63 9.50 -2.86 2.32
CA PHE A 63 8.12 -3.06 2.75
C PHE A 63 7.49 -1.78 3.32
N GLU A 64 8.23 -1.01 4.11
CA GLU A 64 7.78 0.29 4.63
C GLU A 64 7.43 1.27 3.50
N GLU A 65 8.22 1.30 2.42
CA GLU A 65 7.91 2.10 1.24
C GLU A 65 6.61 1.65 0.57
N MET A 66 6.38 0.34 0.43
CA MET A 66 5.12 -0.20 -0.10
C MET A 66 3.92 0.19 0.77
N VAL A 67 4.06 0.13 2.09
CA VAL A 67 3.01 0.55 3.05
C VAL A 67 2.75 2.05 2.98
N SER A 68 3.80 2.87 2.80
CA SER A 68 3.66 4.32 2.59
C SER A 68 2.87 4.62 1.32
N ASN A 69 3.22 3.97 0.21
CA ASN A 69 2.52 4.07 -1.07
C ASN A 69 1.06 3.63 -0.95
N PHE A 70 0.79 2.50 -0.30
CA PHE A 70 -0.56 2.00 -0.01
C PHE A 70 -1.41 3.04 0.73
N ASN A 71 -0.88 3.63 1.82
CA ASN A 71 -1.60 4.61 2.61
C ASN A 71 -1.92 5.88 1.81
N LYS A 72 -0.95 6.37 1.04
CA LYS A 72 -1.14 7.53 0.16
C LYS A 72 -2.23 7.25 -0.88
N GLN A 73 -2.16 6.11 -1.54
CA GLN A 73 -3.10 5.66 -2.56
C GLN A 73 -4.53 5.53 -2.02
N MET A 74 -4.68 4.99 -0.80
CA MET A 74 -5.98 4.88 -0.11
C MET A 74 -6.60 6.26 0.16
N ILE A 75 -5.78 7.22 0.63
CA ILE A 75 -6.22 8.59 0.93
C ILE A 75 -6.64 9.31 -0.35
N GLU A 76 -5.81 9.25 -1.39
CA GLU A 76 -6.09 9.87 -2.69
C GLU A 76 -7.34 9.28 -3.35
N GLY A 77 -7.48 7.95 -3.35
CA GLY A 77 -8.66 7.26 -3.88
C GLY A 77 -9.94 7.61 -3.10
N SER A 78 -9.87 7.67 -1.76
CA SER A 78 -11.01 8.07 -0.92
C SER A 78 -11.41 9.54 -1.14
N LYS A 79 -10.43 10.42 -1.35
CA LYS A 79 -10.68 11.82 -1.72
C LYS A 79 -11.39 11.92 -3.07
N LEU A 80 -10.88 11.22 -4.09
CA LEU A 80 -11.51 11.18 -5.41
C LEU A 80 -12.96 10.69 -5.34
N GLN A 81 -13.22 9.63 -4.57
CA GLN A 81 -14.58 9.10 -4.38
C GLN A 81 -15.52 10.14 -3.78
N LYS A 82 -15.06 10.87 -2.75
CA LYS A 82 -15.83 11.95 -2.13
C LYS A 82 -16.14 13.07 -3.12
N ASP A 83 -15.14 13.51 -3.88
CA ASP A 83 -15.28 14.59 -4.86
C ASP A 83 -16.23 14.16 -5.99
N MET A 84 -16.18 12.91 -6.43
CA MET A 84 -17.06 12.36 -7.47
C MET A 84 -18.51 12.20 -6.99
N LYS A 85 -18.73 11.79 -5.73
CA LYS A 85 -20.07 11.81 -5.11
C LYS A 85 -20.62 13.23 -4.98
N SER A 86 -19.75 14.20 -4.70
CA SER A 86 -20.13 15.61 -4.65
C SER A 86 -20.49 16.16 -6.03
N TYR A 87 -19.78 15.74 -7.07
CA TYR A 87 -20.13 16.03 -8.46
C TYR A 87 -21.51 15.47 -8.85
N LEU A 88 -21.81 14.21 -8.52
CA LEU A 88 -23.13 13.60 -8.76
C LEU A 88 -24.25 14.36 -8.05
N LEU A 89 -24.03 14.79 -6.81
CA LEU A 89 -24.98 15.62 -6.07
C LEU A 89 -25.24 16.97 -6.76
N ALA A 90 -24.20 17.59 -7.32
CA ALA A 90 -24.34 18.83 -8.09
C ALA A 90 -25.13 18.59 -9.39
N VAL A 91 -24.89 17.47 -10.10
CA VAL A 91 -25.67 17.06 -11.29
C VAL A 91 -27.14 16.89 -10.93
N LYS A 92 -27.45 16.18 -9.84
CA LYS A 92 -28.83 16.00 -9.36
C LYS A 92 -29.50 17.34 -9.02
N THR A 93 -28.77 18.22 -8.33
CA THR A 93 -29.28 19.55 -7.96
C THR A 93 -29.58 20.41 -9.20
N MET A 94 -28.73 20.32 -10.22
CA MET A 94 -28.94 21.00 -11.50
C MET A 94 -30.15 20.43 -12.25
N HIS A 95 -30.32 19.11 -12.26
CA HIS A 95 -31.49 18.44 -12.81
C HIS A 95 -32.77 18.92 -12.14
N ASP A 96 -32.82 18.89 -10.80
CA ASP A 96 -34.01 19.34 -10.06
C ASP A 96 -34.34 20.82 -10.32
N ALA A 97 -33.32 21.67 -10.48
CA ALA A 97 -33.53 23.07 -10.86
C ALA A 97 -34.04 23.23 -12.30
N SER A 98 -33.49 22.45 -13.24
CA SER A 98 -33.93 22.42 -14.64
C SER A 98 -35.38 21.95 -14.75
N ARG A 99 -35.76 20.90 -14.02
CA ARG A 99 -37.11 20.35 -14.01
C ARG A 99 -38.12 21.38 -13.54
N ARG A 100 -37.88 22.02 -12.38
CA ARG A 100 -38.76 23.09 -11.86
C ARG A 100 -38.98 24.24 -12.85
N LEU A 101 -37.94 24.61 -13.60
CA LEU A 101 -38.06 25.65 -14.63
C LEU A 101 -38.91 25.18 -15.82
N GLN A 102 -38.78 23.92 -16.21
CA GLN A 102 -39.59 23.33 -17.28
C GLN A 102 -41.04 23.12 -16.86
N ASP A 103 -41.28 22.69 -15.62
CA ASP A 103 -42.62 22.56 -15.04
C ASP A 103 -43.34 23.90 -15.07
N CYS A 104 -42.66 24.98 -14.66
CA CYS A 104 -43.21 26.34 -14.72
C CYS A 104 -43.58 26.74 -16.17
N LEU A 105 -42.74 26.41 -17.16
CA LEU A 105 -43.07 26.65 -18.56
C LEU A 105 -44.29 25.84 -19.00
N ALA A 106 -44.35 24.56 -18.64
CA ALA A 106 -45.43 23.65 -19.01
C ALA A 106 -46.78 24.06 -18.39
N GLU A 107 -46.78 24.54 -17.14
CA GLU A 107 -47.96 25.09 -16.46
C GLU A 107 -48.48 26.38 -17.12
N MET A 108 -47.58 27.20 -17.66
CA MET A 108 -47.92 28.43 -18.38
C MET A 108 -48.33 28.19 -19.84
N TYR A 109 -48.04 27.01 -20.39
CA TYR A 109 -48.28 26.70 -21.80
C TYR A 109 -49.71 26.21 -22.00
N GLU A 110 -50.55 27.03 -22.64
CA GLU A 110 -51.96 26.71 -22.78
C GLU A 110 -52.18 25.48 -23.69
N PRO A 111 -53.22 24.66 -23.43
CA PRO A 111 -53.45 23.42 -24.18
C PRO A 111 -53.71 23.62 -25.68
N ASP A 112 -54.19 24.79 -26.10
CA ASP A 112 -54.50 25.13 -27.49
C ASP A 112 -53.35 25.85 -28.21
N TRP A 113 -52.25 26.13 -27.52
CA TRP A 113 -51.07 26.73 -28.13
C TRP A 113 -50.37 25.75 -29.06
N PHE A 114 -49.74 26.31 -30.10
CA PHE A 114 -49.01 25.54 -31.10
C PHE A 114 -47.94 24.67 -30.43
N GLY A 115 -47.90 23.39 -30.77
CA GLY A 115 -46.82 22.51 -30.33
C GLY A 115 -46.89 22.07 -28.86
N LYS A 116 -48.06 22.13 -28.20
CA LYS A 116 -48.23 21.70 -26.80
C LYS A 116 -47.79 20.25 -26.56
N GLU A 117 -48.22 19.31 -27.41
CA GLU A 117 -47.87 17.89 -27.26
C GLU A 117 -46.36 17.68 -27.47
N GLU A 118 -45.76 18.36 -28.45
CA GLU A 118 -44.32 18.33 -28.67
C GLU A 118 -43.56 18.95 -27.50
N MET A 119 -44.08 20.04 -26.92
CA MET A 119 -43.51 20.67 -25.73
C MET A 119 -43.47 19.68 -24.56
N ASP A 120 -44.59 19.02 -24.24
CA ASP A 120 -44.65 18.02 -23.17
C ASP A 120 -43.66 16.87 -23.39
N ALA A 121 -43.63 16.30 -24.60
CA ALA A 121 -42.68 15.25 -24.96
C ALA A 121 -41.22 15.70 -24.79
N LEU A 122 -40.89 16.95 -25.13
CA LEU A 122 -39.54 17.50 -24.97
C LEU A 122 -39.15 17.69 -23.48
N THR A 123 -40.10 17.99 -22.60
CA THR A 123 -39.84 18.00 -21.14
C THR A 123 -39.52 16.61 -20.64
N GLU A 124 -40.30 15.60 -21.03
CA GLU A 124 -40.07 14.20 -20.66
C GLU A 124 -38.71 13.67 -21.19
N ASP A 125 -38.38 13.99 -22.45
CA ASP A 125 -37.07 13.67 -23.04
C ASP A 125 -35.93 14.31 -22.25
N THR A 126 -36.10 15.57 -21.82
CA THR A 126 -35.09 16.27 -21.01
C THR A 126 -34.88 15.57 -19.67
N ASP A 127 -35.97 15.19 -18.99
CA ASP A 127 -35.91 14.50 -17.70
C ASP A 127 -35.20 13.14 -17.84
N THR A 128 -35.56 12.38 -18.86
CA THR A 128 -34.96 11.08 -19.18
C THR A 128 -33.46 11.21 -19.41
N LEU A 129 -33.01 12.22 -20.18
CA LEU A 129 -31.58 12.45 -20.42
C LEU A 129 -30.80 12.76 -19.14
N TRP A 130 -31.39 13.52 -18.20
CA TRP A 130 -30.76 13.79 -16.90
C TRP A 130 -30.66 12.54 -16.03
N LEU A 131 -31.73 11.74 -15.95
CA LEU A 131 -31.75 10.48 -15.20
C LEU A 131 -30.69 9.52 -15.73
N ASP A 132 -30.65 9.32 -17.05
CA ASP A 132 -29.66 8.49 -17.72
C ASP A 132 -28.24 8.98 -17.45
N TYR A 133 -28.01 10.30 -17.50
CA TYR A 133 -26.69 10.86 -17.26
C TYR A 133 -26.21 10.58 -15.83
N HIS A 134 -27.04 10.87 -14.84
CA HIS A 134 -26.73 10.61 -13.44
C HIS A 134 -26.50 9.11 -13.18
N GLN A 135 -27.37 8.25 -13.71
CA GLN A 135 -27.28 6.80 -13.54
C GLN A 135 -26.01 6.24 -14.19
N ASN A 136 -25.68 6.65 -15.41
CA ASN A 136 -24.48 6.18 -16.10
C ASN A 136 -23.19 6.55 -15.36
N ILE A 137 -23.08 7.78 -14.84
CA ILE A 137 -21.91 8.16 -14.03
C ILE A 137 -21.84 7.32 -12.74
N THR A 138 -22.98 7.09 -12.08
CA THR A 138 -23.05 6.29 -10.85
C THR A 138 -22.60 4.85 -11.10
N ASP A 139 -23.19 4.18 -12.08
CA ASP A 139 -22.99 2.73 -12.27
C ASP A 139 -21.70 2.38 -13.00
N LYS A 140 -21.23 3.24 -13.91
CA LYS A 140 -20.12 2.89 -14.81
C LYS A 140 -18.81 3.58 -14.40
N SER A 141 -18.90 4.78 -13.84
CA SER A 141 -17.71 5.53 -13.43
C SER A 141 -17.46 5.40 -11.93
N LEU A 142 -18.44 5.73 -11.07
CA LEU A 142 -18.24 5.72 -9.62
C LEU A 142 -18.09 4.28 -9.08
N ASN A 143 -18.90 3.33 -9.58
CA ASN A 143 -18.81 1.94 -9.14
C ASN A 143 -17.44 1.29 -9.42
N THR A 144 -16.76 1.69 -10.50
CA THR A 144 -15.39 1.24 -10.81
C THR A 144 -14.42 1.66 -9.71
N LEU A 145 -14.52 2.91 -9.25
CA LEU A 145 -13.73 3.43 -8.14
C LEU A 145 -14.12 2.77 -6.81
N ASP A 146 -15.41 2.59 -6.55
CA ASP A 146 -15.90 1.94 -5.32
C ASP A 146 -15.37 0.50 -5.21
N SER A 147 -15.46 -0.29 -6.29
CA SER A 147 -14.96 -1.68 -6.35
C SER A 147 -13.44 -1.78 -6.16
N TYR A 148 -12.71 -0.73 -6.55
CA TYR A 148 -11.29 -0.65 -6.29
C TYR A 148 -11.00 -0.33 -4.81
N LEU A 149 -11.75 0.61 -4.22
CA LEU A 149 -11.56 1.03 -2.83
C LEU A 149 -11.95 -0.03 -1.80
N THR A 150 -12.82 -0.98 -2.13
CA THR A 150 -13.20 -2.08 -1.24
C THR A 150 -12.05 -3.04 -0.91
N GLN A 151 -10.95 -3.01 -1.67
CA GLN A 151 -9.76 -3.86 -1.42
C GLN A 151 -8.93 -3.35 -0.23
N PHE A 152 -8.95 -2.04 0.03
CA PHE A 152 -8.07 -1.41 1.02
C PHE A 152 -8.33 -1.84 2.47
N PRO A 153 -9.58 -1.94 2.97
CA PRO A 153 -9.82 -2.33 4.36
C PRO A 153 -9.23 -3.69 4.74
N ASP A 154 -9.34 -4.68 3.86
CA ASP A 154 -8.81 -6.03 4.07
C ASP A 154 -7.27 -6.03 4.07
N ILE A 155 -6.65 -5.43 3.04
CA ILE A 155 -5.19 -5.33 2.95
C ILE A 155 -4.62 -4.57 4.16
N LYS A 156 -5.27 -3.48 4.59
CA LYS A 156 -4.88 -2.72 5.79
C LYS A 156 -4.93 -3.58 7.06
N ALA A 157 -5.94 -4.44 7.20
CA ALA A 157 -6.03 -5.36 8.33
C ALA A 157 -4.92 -6.41 8.31
N ARG A 158 -4.53 -6.90 7.11
CA ARG A 158 -3.42 -7.84 6.93
C ARG A 158 -2.06 -7.19 7.22
N ILE A 159 -1.81 -5.95 6.81
CA ILE A 159 -0.61 -5.17 7.20
C ILE A 159 -0.52 -5.08 8.73
N ALA A 160 -1.59 -4.63 9.40
CA ALA A 160 -1.61 -4.53 10.87
C ALA A 160 -1.47 -5.89 11.58
N LYS A 161 -1.87 -6.99 10.94
CA LYS A 161 -1.63 -8.34 11.45
C LYS A 161 -0.17 -8.75 11.28
N ARG A 162 0.45 -8.45 10.13
CA ARG A 162 1.87 -8.69 9.85
C ARG A 162 2.76 -7.97 10.86
N ASP A 163 2.51 -6.69 11.13
CA ASP A 163 3.29 -5.90 12.08
C ASP A 163 3.22 -6.45 13.51
N ARG A 164 2.04 -6.93 13.94
CA ARG A 164 1.89 -7.60 15.23
C ARG A 164 2.64 -8.94 15.30
N LYS A 165 2.68 -9.68 14.18
CA LYS A 165 3.33 -11.00 14.12
C LYS A 165 4.85 -10.90 14.02
N MET A 166 5.37 -9.83 13.42
CA MET A 166 6.79 -9.49 13.47
C MET A 166 7.29 -9.38 14.91
N ALA A 167 6.59 -8.61 15.75
CA ALA A 167 6.93 -8.45 17.16
C ALA A 167 6.84 -9.78 17.96
N GLU A 168 5.98 -10.72 17.56
CA GLU A 168 5.90 -12.06 18.16
C GLU A 168 6.97 -13.03 17.62
N GLU A 169 7.44 -12.84 16.39
CA GLU A 169 8.56 -13.58 15.81
C GLU A 169 9.87 -13.26 16.52
N GLU A 170 10.12 -11.99 16.85
CA GLU A 170 11.27 -11.58 17.67
C GLU A 170 11.30 -12.28 19.04
N LEU A 171 10.13 -12.73 19.52
CA LEU A 171 9.94 -13.51 20.74
C LEU A 171 9.90 -15.04 20.50
N GLY A 172 10.15 -15.49 19.27
CA GLY A 172 10.20 -16.89 18.83
C GLY A 172 8.85 -17.60 18.68
N LYS A 173 7.73 -16.88 18.59
CA LYS A 173 6.38 -17.46 18.73
C LYS A 173 5.44 -17.37 17.51
N ALA A 174 5.87 -16.84 16.36
CA ALA A 174 4.94 -16.60 15.24
C ALA A 174 5.53 -16.68 13.82
N GLN A 175 6.66 -17.36 13.63
CA GLN A 175 7.45 -17.30 12.39
C GLN A 175 6.69 -17.68 11.11
N LYS A 176 5.91 -18.77 11.15
CA LYS A 176 5.13 -19.22 9.98
C LYS A 176 4.08 -18.20 9.52
N ILE A 177 3.31 -17.63 10.46
CA ILE A 177 2.21 -16.71 10.14
C ILE A 177 2.77 -15.38 9.63
N PHE A 178 3.88 -14.92 10.22
CA PHE A 178 4.56 -13.73 9.74
C PHE A 178 5.04 -13.91 8.31
N GLU A 179 5.74 -15.01 8.02
CA GLU A 179 6.31 -15.24 6.70
C GLU A 179 5.25 -15.43 5.61
N GLU A 180 4.15 -16.12 5.91
CA GLU A 180 2.97 -16.22 5.01
C GLU A 180 2.40 -14.84 4.67
N LEU A 181 2.11 -14.01 5.67
CA LEU A 181 1.58 -12.65 5.46
C LEU A 181 2.57 -11.75 4.72
N ASN A 182 3.86 -11.89 5.02
CA ASN A 182 4.92 -11.08 4.43
C ASN A 182 5.07 -11.37 2.93
N VAL A 183 4.99 -12.64 2.52
CA VAL A 183 5.01 -13.02 1.10
C VAL A 183 3.75 -12.53 0.38
N GLU A 184 2.55 -12.80 0.93
CA GLU A 184 1.29 -12.34 0.33
C GLU A 184 1.27 -10.82 0.10
N LEU A 185 1.66 -10.04 1.11
CA LEU A 185 1.66 -8.58 1.00
C LEU A 185 2.77 -8.04 0.07
N GLN A 186 3.93 -8.70 0.00
CA GLN A 186 4.99 -8.33 -0.95
C GLN A 186 4.56 -8.56 -2.41
N ASP A 187 3.69 -9.54 -2.67
CA ASP A 187 3.14 -9.79 -4.00
C ASP A 187 1.96 -8.86 -4.33
N GLU A 188 1.05 -8.62 -3.37
CA GLU A 188 -0.18 -7.85 -3.62
C GLU A 188 0.02 -6.33 -3.67
N LEU A 189 0.86 -5.76 -2.79
CA LEU A 189 0.99 -4.29 -2.69
C LEU A 189 1.51 -3.63 -3.98
N PRO A 190 2.52 -4.17 -4.68
CA PRO A 190 2.96 -3.61 -5.96
C PRO A 190 1.87 -3.69 -7.04
N VAL A 191 1.13 -4.80 -7.10
CA VAL A 191 0.04 -4.98 -8.07
C VAL A 191 -1.09 -3.99 -7.81
N LEU A 192 -1.49 -3.82 -6.55
CA LEU A 192 -2.48 -2.81 -6.17
C LEU A 192 -2.00 -1.41 -6.55
N PHE A 193 -0.72 -1.11 -6.29
CA PHE A 193 -0.13 0.18 -6.65
C PHE A 193 -0.25 0.41 -8.15
N ASP A 194 0.25 -0.49 -8.99
CA ASP A 194 0.26 -0.34 -10.46
C ASP A 194 -1.14 -0.21 -11.06
N ASN A 195 -2.13 -0.91 -10.50
CA ASN A 195 -3.53 -0.83 -10.95
C ASN A 195 -4.16 0.57 -10.81
N ARG A 196 -3.62 1.45 -9.94
CA ARG A 196 -4.17 2.80 -9.70
C ARG A 196 -4.36 3.62 -10.97
N VAL A 197 -3.39 3.53 -11.89
CA VAL A 197 -3.39 4.33 -13.11
C VAL A 197 -4.56 3.92 -13.99
N GLY A 198 -4.74 2.61 -14.19
CA GLY A 198 -5.86 2.07 -14.96
C GLY A 198 -7.21 2.44 -14.36
N VAL A 199 -7.35 2.35 -13.03
CA VAL A 199 -8.58 2.75 -12.34
C VAL A 199 -8.91 4.23 -12.57
N TYR A 200 -7.94 5.13 -12.38
CA TYR A 200 -8.17 6.57 -12.58
C TYR A 200 -8.48 6.90 -14.04
N VAL A 201 -7.73 6.33 -14.98
CA VAL A 201 -7.96 6.52 -16.42
C VAL A 201 -9.38 6.07 -16.79
N ASN A 202 -9.78 4.87 -16.40
CA ASN A 202 -11.11 4.35 -16.72
C ASN A 202 -12.23 5.18 -16.08
N THR A 203 -12.03 5.64 -14.84
CA THR A 203 -13.00 6.48 -14.12
C THR A 203 -13.24 7.80 -14.86
N PHE A 204 -12.17 8.50 -15.22
CA PHE A 204 -12.28 9.80 -15.89
C PHE A 204 -12.68 9.68 -17.37
N GLN A 205 -12.24 8.64 -18.07
CA GLN A 205 -12.70 8.36 -19.43
C GLN A 205 -14.20 8.05 -19.46
N GLY A 206 -14.69 7.25 -18.53
CA GLY A 206 -16.12 6.96 -18.37
C GLY A 206 -16.93 8.23 -18.10
N LEU A 207 -16.49 9.04 -17.14
CA LEU A 207 -17.13 10.31 -16.80
C LEU A 207 -17.19 11.24 -18.02
N ALA A 208 -16.06 11.46 -18.70
CA ALA A 208 -15.97 12.35 -19.85
C ALA A 208 -16.86 11.86 -21.01
N GLY A 209 -16.86 10.56 -21.30
CA GLY A 209 -17.69 9.98 -22.36
C GLY A 209 -19.19 10.10 -22.06
N HIS A 210 -19.61 9.93 -20.81
CA HIS A 210 -21.00 10.14 -20.40
C HIS A 210 -21.41 11.62 -20.47
N GLN A 211 -20.51 12.52 -20.07
CA GLN A 211 -20.73 13.96 -20.16
C GLN A 211 -20.87 14.42 -21.61
N GLU A 212 -20.00 13.95 -22.51
CA GLU A 212 -20.08 14.25 -23.94
C GLU A 212 -21.41 13.78 -24.54
N LYS A 213 -21.80 12.53 -24.27
CA LYS A 213 -23.07 11.96 -24.74
C LYS A 213 -24.27 12.80 -24.26
N PHE A 214 -24.31 13.11 -22.96
CA PHE A 214 -25.39 13.91 -22.38
C PHE A 214 -25.51 15.28 -23.06
N HIS A 215 -24.42 16.04 -23.18
CA HIS A 215 -24.46 17.36 -23.80
C HIS A 215 -24.83 17.32 -25.27
N LYS A 216 -24.40 16.28 -26.01
CA LYS A 216 -24.75 16.08 -27.41
C LYS A 216 -26.26 15.87 -27.59
N GLU A 217 -26.86 14.97 -26.81
CA GLU A 217 -28.30 14.68 -26.90
C GLU A 217 -29.15 15.84 -26.37
N MET A 218 -28.76 16.43 -25.25
CA MET A 218 -29.39 17.64 -24.71
C MET A 218 -29.36 18.81 -25.71
N GLY A 219 -28.28 18.92 -26.49
CA GLY A 219 -28.16 19.91 -27.57
C GLY A 219 -29.18 19.72 -28.69
N LYS A 220 -29.63 18.48 -28.96
CA LYS A 220 -30.70 18.21 -29.93
C LYS A 220 -32.06 18.62 -29.38
N VAL A 221 -32.36 18.23 -28.14
CA VAL A 221 -33.60 18.59 -27.44
C VAL A 221 -33.77 20.11 -27.37
N ARG A 222 -32.71 20.84 -27.00
CA ARG A 222 -32.72 22.32 -26.96
C ARG A 222 -33.01 22.98 -28.31
N LYS A 223 -32.59 22.37 -29.43
CA LYS A 223 -32.91 22.88 -30.77
C LYS A 223 -34.39 22.67 -31.11
N LEU A 224 -34.97 21.56 -30.67
CA LEU A 224 -36.41 21.29 -30.85
C LEU A 224 -37.26 22.22 -29.99
N PHE A 225 -36.91 22.40 -28.71
CA PHE A 225 -37.54 23.40 -27.82
C PHE A 225 -37.59 24.78 -28.48
N ARG A 226 -36.44 25.24 -29.00
CA ARG A 226 -36.36 26.54 -29.70
C ARG A 226 -37.29 26.60 -30.90
N ARG A 227 -37.45 25.51 -31.64
CA ARG A 227 -38.33 25.47 -32.81
C ARG A 227 -39.79 25.62 -32.38
N VAL A 228 -40.23 24.88 -31.36
CA VAL A 228 -41.61 24.95 -30.85
C VAL A 228 -41.92 26.36 -30.35
N LEU A 229 -41.03 26.96 -29.54
CA LEU A 229 -41.24 28.29 -28.96
C LEU A 229 -41.20 29.47 -29.94
N LEU A 230 -40.76 29.26 -31.19
CA LEU A 230 -40.63 30.32 -32.20
C LEU A 230 -41.67 30.24 -33.33
N ASN A 231 -42.61 29.30 -33.25
CA ASN A 231 -43.76 29.21 -34.17
C ASN A 231 -45.05 29.53 -33.41
#